data_AF-A0A3A4VAA2-F1
#
_entry.id   AF-A0A3A4VAA2-F1
#
_cell.length_a   1.000
_cell.length_b   1.000
_cell.length_c   1.000
_cell.angle_alpha   90.00
_cell.angle_beta   90.00
_cell.angle_gamma   90.00
#
_symmetry.space_group_name_H-M   'P 1'
#
loop_
_entity.id
_entity.type
_entity.pdbx_description
1 polymer ?
#
loop_
_entity_poly.entity_id
_entity_poly.type
_entity_poly.pdbx_seq_one_letter_code
_entity_poly.pdbx_strand_id
1 'polypeptide(L)'
;MKGIKRKAESKYAPTGEEWRRIEAGIAGGQFPNKQEQRHARDALRAISRYDTGSAWLHVGNLSTEGRAELNKILDTLGFELDIPNGK
;
A
#
# COMPACT_ATOMS: atom_id res chain seq x y z
N MET A 1 12.44 -7.07 -3.59
CA MET A 1 11.03 -7.38 -3.93
C MET A 1 10.31 -6.05 -4.08
N LYS A 2 9.76 -5.74 -5.26
CA LYS A 2 9.01 -4.49 -5.50
C LYS A 2 7.59 -4.68 -4.98
N GLY A 3 7.10 -3.83 -4.08
CA GLY A 3 5.83 -4.03 -3.38
C GLY A 3 5.74 -3.28 -2.07
N ILE A 4 5.72 -3.99 -0.94
CA ILE A 4 5.82 -3.43 0.42
C ILE A 4 7.03 -4.06 1.12
N LYS A 5 7.84 -3.23 1.77
CA LYS A 5 9.02 -3.68 2.54
C LYS A 5 9.03 -3.07 3.93
N ARG A 6 9.65 -3.77 4.91
CA ARG A 6 9.92 -3.18 6.24
C ARG A 6 10.94 -2.05 6.13
N LYS A 7 10.70 -0.93 6.81
CA LYS A 7 11.64 0.21 6.87
C LYS A 7 12.98 -0.15 7.50
N ALA A 8 12.97 -0.98 8.55
CA ALA A 8 14.17 -1.29 9.32
C ALA A 8 15.13 -2.27 8.62
N GLU A 9 14.66 -3.09 7.67
CA GLU A 9 15.45 -4.24 7.19
C GLU A 9 15.43 -4.48 5.66
N SER A 10 14.75 -3.63 4.86
CA SER A 10 14.78 -3.57 3.38
C SER A 10 14.49 -4.86 2.59
N LYS A 11 14.31 -6.03 3.24
CA LYS A 11 14.25 -7.33 2.55
C LYS A 11 13.07 -8.22 2.91
N TYR A 12 12.33 -7.93 3.98
CA TYR A 12 11.21 -8.78 4.41
C TYR A 12 9.86 -8.24 3.95
N ALA A 13 9.10 -9.10 3.28
CA ALA A 13 7.68 -8.90 2.99
C ALA A 13 6.85 -9.02 4.30
N PRO A 14 5.67 -8.38 4.38
CA PRO A 14 4.79 -8.53 5.53
C PRO A 14 4.36 -9.99 5.74
N THR A 15 4.28 -10.42 6.99
CA THR A 15 3.67 -11.70 7.38
C THR A 15 2.16 -11.67 7.13
N GLY A 16 1.50 -12.84 7.17
CA GLY A 16 0.05 -12.91 6.98
C GLY A 16 -0.78 -12.11 7.99
N GLU A 17 -0.29 -11.96 9.23
CA GLU A 17 -0.95 -11.10 10.23
C GLU A 17 -0.74 -9.62 9.93
N GLU A 18 0.46 -9.23 9.51
CA GLU A 18 0.76 -7.85 9.15
C GLU A 18 -0.02 -7.39 7.93
N TRP A 19 -0.20 -8.27 6.94
CA TRP A 19 -1.12 -8.02 5.83
C TRP A 19 -2.54 -7.69 6.30
N ARG A 20 -3.08 -8.45 7.25
CA ARG A 20 -4.41 -8.17 7.82
C ARG A 20 -4.44 -6.82 8.55
N ARG A 21 -3.38 -6.46 9.26
CA ARG A 21 -3.29 -5.15 9.94
C ARG A 21 -3.23 -4.00 8.93
N ILE A 22 -2.48 -4.15 7.84
CA ILE A 22 -2.43 -3.15 6.77
C ILE A 22 -3.82 -3.02 6.12
N GLU A 23 -4.48 -4.14 5.78
CA GLU A 23 -5.84 -4.12 5.22
C GLU A 23 -6.85 -3.45 6.15
N ALA A 24 -6.80 -3.73 7.45
CA ALA A 24 -7.64 -3.08 8.45
C ALA A 24 -7.34 -1.57 8.54
N GLY A 25 -6.06 -1.19 8.49
CA GLY A 25 -5.62 0.21 8.43
C GLY A 25 -6.20 0.94 7.23
N ILE A 26 -6.19 0.33 6.04
CA ILE A 26 -6.83 0.92 4.86
C ILE A 26 -8.34 1.04 5.04
N ALA A 27 -9.00 0.02 5.60
CA ALA A 27 -10.44 0.04 5.82
C ALA A 27 -10.88 1.14 6.81
N GLY A 28 -10.05 1.47 7.81
CA GLY A 28 -10.29 2.54 8.78
C GLY A 28 -9.63 3.89 8.45
N GLY A 29 -8.83 3.96 7.39
CA GLY A 29 -8.06 5.13 7.01
C GLY A 29 -8.91 6.30 6.52
N GLN A 30 -8.39 7.51 6.64
CA GLN A 30 -9.04 8.76 6.26
C GLN A 30 -8.77 9.10 4.79
N PHE A 31 -9.18 8.21 3.87
CA PHE A 31 -9.05 8.46 2.45
C PHE A 31 -10.01 9.58 2.00
N PRO A 32 -9.60 10.42 1.04
CA PRO A 32 -10.45 11.48 0.49
C PRO A 32 -11.82 11.02 0.01
N ASN A 33 -11.90 9.80 -0.54
CA ASN A 33 -13.15 9.18 -0.92
C ASN A 33 -13.04 7.64 -0.99
N LYS A 34 -14.19 6.97 -1.17
CA LYS A 34 -14.28 5.50 -1.27
C LYS A 34 -13.54 4.91 -2.48
N GLN A 35 -13.43 5.66 -3.58
CA GLN A 35 -12.72 5.20 -4.77
C GLN A 35 -11.22 5.11 -4.51
N GLU A 36 -10.64 6.09 -3.81
CA GLU A 36 -9.23 6.05 -3.43
C GLU A 36 -8.94 4.97 -2.39
N GLN A 37 -9.82 4.81 -1.39
CA GLN A 37 -9.71 3.70 -0.46
C GLN A 37 -9.72 2.34 -1.19
N ARG A 38 -10.56 2.21 -2.23
CA ARG A 38 -10.61 1.02 -3.08
C ARG A 38 -9.32 0.85 -3.88
N HIS A 39 -8.79 1.90 -4.49
CA HIS A 39 -7.52 1.84 -5.20
C HIS A 39 -6.36 1.43 -4.28
N ALA A 40 -6.29 1.97 -3.06
CA ALA A 40 -5.28 1.57 -2.08
C ALA A 40 -5.40 0.08 -1.70
N ARG A 41 -6.62 -0.42 -1.51
CA ARG A 41 -6.88 -1.86 -1.24
C ARG A 41 -6.51 -2.75 -2.43
N ASP A 42 -6.88 -2.35 -3.64
CA ASP A 42 -6.60 -3.11 -4.86
C ASP A 42 -5.10 -3.13 -5.16
N ALA A 43 -4.37 -2.05 -4.85
CA ALA A 43 -2.91 -2.03 -4.87
C ALA A 43 -2.30 -3.09 -3.94
N LEU A 44 -2.74 -3.19 -2.68
CA LEU A 44 -2.26 -4.23 -1.75
C LEU A 44 -2.51 -5.64 -2.26
N ARG A 45 -3.71 -5.88 -2.81
CA ARG A 45 -4.09 -7.20 -3.36
C ARG A 45 -3.24 -7.58 -4.56
N ALA A 46 -2.89 -6.61 -5.39
CA ALA A 46 -1.99 -6.83 -6.51
C ALA A 46 -0.57 -7.16 -6.00
N ILE A 47 -0.08 -6.43 -5.00
CA ILE A 47 1.24 -6.69 -4.37
C ILE A 47 1.30 -8.09 -3.76
N SER A 48 0.27 -8.53 -3.02
CA SER A 48 0.26 -9.86 -2.39
C SER A 48 0.22 -11.01 -3.40
N ARG A 49 -0.21 -10.74 -4.63
CA ARG A 49 -0.19 -11.69 -5.76
C ARG A 49 1.05 -11.55 -6.65
N TYR A 50 2.01 -10.71 -6.27
CA TYR A 50 3.18 -10.36 -7.08
C TYR A 50 2.82 -9.73 -8.45
N ASP A 51 1.61 -9.19 -8.58
CA ASP A 51 1.16 -8.44 -9.77
C ASP A 51 1.58 -6.97 -9.65
N THR A 52 2.84 -6.72 -10.00
CA THR A 52 3.41 -5.37 -9.92
C THR A 52 2.75 -4.37 -10.87
N GLY A 53 2.27 -4.80 -12.05
CA GLY A 53 1.65 -3.91 -13.03
C GLY A 53 0.33 -3.34 -12.52
N SER A 54 -0.55 -4.21 -12.01
CA SER A 54 -1.82 -3.77 -11.41
C SER A 54 -1.59 -2.93 -10.15
N ALA A 55 -0.58 -3.28 -9.34
CA ALA A 55 -0.24 -2.49 -8.15
C ALA A 55 0.15 -1.06 -8.52
N TRP A 56 0.96 -0.89 -9.56
CA TRP A 56 1.35 0.43 -10.07
C TRP A 56 0.15 1.24 -10.56
N LEU A 57 -0.72 0.61 -11.35
CA LEU A 57 -1.93 1.26 -11.88
C LEU A 57 -2.80 1.81 -10.73
N HIS A 58 -3.02 1.01 -9.70
CA HIS A 58 -3.85 1.42 -8.57
C HIS A 58 -3.20 2.50 -7.71
N VAL A 59 -1.90 2.43 -7.46
CA VAL A 59 -1.17 3.50 -6.74
C VAL A 59 -1.13 4.80 -7.55
N GLY A 60 -1.00 4.71 -8.88
CA GLY A 60 -1.03 5.87 -9.78
C GLY A 60 -2.38 6.59 -9.85
N ASN A 61 -3.48 5.88 -9.53
CA ASN A 61 -4.83 6.46 -9.46
C ASN A 61 -5.15 7.11 -8.10
N LEU A 62 -4.22 7.12 -7.15
CA LEU A 62 -4.37 7.86 -5.91
C LEU A 62 -3.96 9.32 -6.10
N SER A 63 -4.76 10.25 -5.59
CA SER A 63 -4.36 11.63 -5.37
C SER A 63 -3.17 11.73 -4.41
N THR A 64 -2.61 12.93 -4.31
CA THR A 64 -1.57 13.26 -3.33
C THR A 64 -2.03 12.93 -1.91
N GLU A 65 -3.27 13.28 -1.56
CA GLU A 65 -3.88 13.06 -0.25
C GLU A 65 -4.14 11.57 0.02
N GLY A 66 -4.75 10.85 -0.92
CA GLY A 66 -5.00 9.41 -0.79
C GLY A 66 -3.70 8.63 -0.66
N ARG A 67 -2.65 9.07 -1.34
CA ARG A 67 -1.32 8.49 -1.22
C ARG A 67 -0.63 8.82 0.09
N ALA A 68 -0.78 10.05 0.59
CA ALA A 68 -0.26 10.44 1.90
C ALA A 68 -0.88 9.58 3.00
N GLU A 69 -2.19 9.33 2.95
CA GLU A 69 -2.87 8.45 3.90
C GLU A 69 -2.38 7.00 3.81
N LEU A 70 -2.23 6.45 2.60
CA LEU A 70 -1.66 5.11 2.41
C LEU A 70 -0.25 4.99 3.01
N ASN A 71 0.62 5.96 2.73
CA ASN A 71 1.98 5.98 3.28
C ASN A 71 1.96 6.10 4.81
N LYS A 72 1.10 6.95 5.39
CA LYS A 72 0.95 7.08 6.84
C LYS A 72 0.53 5.77 7.52
N ILE A 73 -0.39 5.02 6.91
CA ILE A 73 -0.81 3.71 7.41
C ILE A 73 0.37 2.73 7.40
N LEU A 74 1.09 2.64 6.28
CA LEU A 74 2.25 1.76 6.16
C LEU A 74 3.34 2.15 7.17
N ASP A 75 3.62 3.44 7.30
CA ASP A 75 4.60 4.00 8.22
C ASP A 75 4.29 3.66 9.68
N THR A 76 3.02 3.79 10.08
CA THR A 76 2.55 3.43 11.44
C THR A 76 2.79 1.96 11.75
N LEU A 77 2.77 1.10 10.73
CA LEU A 77 2.99 -0.33 10.85
C LEU A 77 4.46 -0.75 10.57
N GLY A 78 5.37 0.21 10.35
CA GLY A 78 6.80 -0.04 10.10
C GLY A 78 7.13 -0.48 8.67
N PHE A 79 6.25 -0.20 7.72
CA PHE A 79 6.37 -0.56 6.31
C PHE A 79 6.51 0.66 5.42
N GLU A 80 6.96 0.44 4.19
CA GLU A 80 6.94 1.42 3.12
C GLU A 80 6.60 0.76 1.78
N LEU A 81 6.03 1.57 0.88
CA LEU A 81 5.78 1.18 -0.50
C LEU A 81 7.08 1.22 -1.32
N ASP A 82 7.48 0.07 -1.84
CA ASP A 82 8.61 -0.09 -2.76
C ASP A 82 8.11 -0.23 -4.20
N ILE A 83 7.24 0.71 -4.59
CA ILE A 83 6.72 0.84 -5.95
C ILE A 83 7.17 2.20 -6.50
N PRO A 84 8.01 2.22 -7.56
CA PRO A 84 8.39 3.46 -8.23
C PRO A 84 7.16 4.26 -8.63
N ASN A 85 7.24 5.57 -8.46
CA ASN A 85 6.32 6.46 -9.14
C ASN A 85 6.43 6.21 -10.64
N GLY A 86 5.36 5.69 -11.25
CA GLY A 86 5.14 5.90 -12.68
C GLY A 86 5.10 7.41 -12.89
N LYS A 87 6.18 7.95 -13.45
CA LYS A 87 6.13 9.24 -14.13
C LYS A 87 5.60 9.02 -15.53
#